data_AF-X1SFH2-F1
#
_entry.id   AF-X1SFH2-F1
#
_cell.length_a   1.000
_cell.length_b   1.000
_cell.length_c   1.000
_cell.angle_alpha   90.00
_cell.angle_beta   90.00
_cell.angle_gamma   90.00
#
_symmetry.space_group_name_H-M   'P 1'
#
loop_
_entity.id
_entity.type
_entity.pdbx_description
1 polymer ?
#
loop_
_entity_poly.entity_id
_entity_poly.type
_entity_poly.pdbx_seq_one_letter_code
_entity_poly.pdbx_strand_id
1 'polypeptide(L)'
;MLIDTPGMRELGNIGLESGINNTFDEIAKLSRQCRFNNCSHVQEDGCAVLAALKDGTISQERYQNYIKMNKESIYNKMSYLEKRRKNRQFGKFIKSVKKHTKSKK
;
A
#
# COMPACT_ATOMS: atom_id res chain seq x y z
N MET A 1 -5.19 -41.48 -0.04
CA MET A 1 -4.00 -40.82 0.51
C MET A 1 -4.42 -39.45 1.00
N LEU A 2 -4.50 -39.30 2.33
CA LEU A 2 -4.80 -38.05 3.02
C LEU A 2 -3.49 -37.28 3.12
N ILE A 3 -3.36 -36.18 2.36
CA ILE A 3 -2.22 -35.29 2.49
C ILE A 3 -2.58 -34.29 3.58
N ASP A 4 -2.16 -34.62 4.80
CA ASP A 4 -2.02 -33.70 5.91
C ASP A 4 -0.85 -32.77 5.58
N THR A 5 -1.11 -31.51 5.25
CA THR A 5 -0.06 -30.49 5.22
C THR A 5 -0.11 -29.69 6.51
N PRO A 6 0.68 -30.04 7.54
CA PRO A 6 0.95 -29.14 8.63
C PRO A 6 1.85 -28.02 8.10
N GLY A 7 1.44 -26.76 8.23
CA GLY A 7 2.37 -25.63 8.13
C GLY A 7 2.16 -24.63 6.99
N MET A 8 0.96 -24.10 6.78
CA MET A 8 0.75 -22.91 5.93
C MET A 8 0.06 -21.74 6.64
N ARG A 9 0.39 -21.49 7.91
CA ARG A 9 -0.17 -20.33 8.65
C ARG A 9 0.72 -19.08 8.63
N GLU A 10 1.94 -19.12 8.08
CA GLU A 10 2.88 -17.98 8.18
C GLU A 10 3.63 -17.59 6.88
N LEU A 11 3.33 -18.19 5.73
CA LEU A 11 3.99 -17.84 4.44
C LEU A 11 3.19 -16.86 3.55
N GLY A 12 2.12 -16.24 4.07
CA GLY A 12 1.30 -15.30 3.30
C GLY A 12 1.91 -13.91 3.10
N ASN A 13 2.94 -13.54 3.87
CA ASN A 13 3.38 -12.13 3.97
C ASN A 13 4.65 -11.80 3.18
N ILE A 14 5.53 -12.76 2.90
CA ILE A 14 6.81 -12.50 2.21
C ILE A 14 6.61 -12.42 0.68
N GLY A 15 5.56 -13.04 0.16
CA GLY A 15 5.22 -13.04 -1.25
C GLY A 15 4.13 -12.05 -1.66
N LEU A 16 3.57 -11.23 -0.75
CA LEU A 16 2.35 -10.48 -1.06
C LEU A 16 2.58 -9.36 -2.09
N GLU A 17 3.71 -8.66 -2.03
CA GLU A 17 4.06 -7.60 -2.99
C GLU A 17 4.42 -8.17 -4.37
N SER A 18 5.22 -9.24 -4.43
CA SER A 18 5.46 -9.99 -5.68
C SER A 18 4.19 -10.65 -6.18
N GLY A 19 3.32 -11.13 -5.29
CA GLY A 19 2.06 -11.79 -5.58
C GLY A 19 1.01 -10.83 -6.13
N ILE A 20 0.90 -9.61 -5.59
CA ILE A 20 0.04 -8.56 -6.14
C ILE A 20 0.55 -8.12 -7.51
N ASN A 21 1.85 -7.90 -7.67
CA ASN A 21 2.40 -7.56 -9.00
C ASN A 21 2.23 -8.70 -10.01
N ASN A 22 2.31 -9.96 -9.58
CA ASN A 22 2.14 -11.12 -10.47
C ASN A 22 0.65 -11.39 -10.80
N THR A 23 -0.27 -11.15 -9.87
CA THR A 23 -1.72 -11.28 -10.09
C THR A 23 -2.31 -10.13 -10.90
N PHE A 24 -1.71 -8.95 -10.81
CA PHE A 24 -2.08 -7.74 -11.56
C PHE A 24 -0.94 -7.27 -12.46
N ASP A 25 -0.31 -8.20 -13.19
CA ASP A 25 0.82 -7.92 -14.08
C ASP A 25 0.47 -6.89 -15.17
N GLU A 26 -0.78 -6.89 -15.66
CA GLU A 26 -1.29 -5.86 -16.57
C GLU A 26 -1.20 -4.45 -15.97
N ILE A 27 -1.58 -4.29 -14.69
CA ILE A 27 -1.51 -3.02 -13.97
C ILE A 27 -0.05 -2.66 -13.69
N ALA A 28 0.79 -3.64 -13.34
CA ALA A 28 2.22 -3.41 -13.12
C ALA A 28 2.93 -2.94 -14.40
N LYS A 29 2.59 -3.50 -15.57
CA LYS A 29 3.09 -3.07 -16.88
C LYS A 29 2.63 -1.66 -17.24
N LEU A 30 1.34 -1.36 -17.04
CA LEU A 30 0.79 -0.02 -17.27
C LEU A 30 1.36 1.01 -16.30
N SER A 31 1.62 0.62 -15.04
CA SER A 31 2.25 1.49 -14.05
C SER A 31 3.61 2.03 -14.54
N ARG A 32 4.39 1.24 -15.26
CA ARG A 32 5.66 1.67 -15.89
C ARG A 32 5.49 2.71 -17.01
N GLN A 33 4.29 2.83 -17.55
CA GLN A 33 3.95 3.83 -18.58
C GLN A 33 3.31 5.08 -17.96
N CYS A 34 3.15 5.13 -16.65
CA CYS A 34 2.66 6.33 -15.99
C CYS A 34 3.68 7.47 -16.12
N ARG A 35 3.17 8.70 -16.25
CA ARG A 35 4.01 9.90 -16.31
C ARG A 35 4.93 10.06 -15.09
N PHE A 36 4.49 9.56 -13.93
CA PHE A 36 5.20 9.67 -12.66
C PHE A 36 5.53 8.28 -12.09
N ASN A 37 6.76 8.13 -11.59
CA ASN A 37 7.20 6.88 -10.93
C ASN A 37 6.53 6.62 -9.57
N ASN A 38 6.00 7.67 -8.93
CA ASN A 38 5.30 7.61 -7.65
C ASN A 38 3.78 7.68 -7.81
N CYS A 39 3.27 7.25 -8.97
CA CYS A 39 1.85 7.28 -9.26
C CYS A 39 1.07 6.37 -8.28
N SER A 40 0.14 6.96 -7.55
CA SER A 40 -0.82 6.27 -6.69
C SER A 40 -1.97 5.63 -7.46
N HIS A 41 -2.08 5.92 -8.77
CA HIS A 41 -3.11 5.42 -9.69
C HIS A 41 -4.55 5.80 -9.31
N VAL A 42 -4.76 6.81 -8.46
CA VAL A 42 -6.10 7.20 -7.97
C VAL A 42 -6.73 8.33 -8.80
N GLN A 43 -6.01 9.43 -9.01
CA GLN A 43 -6.54 10.61 -9.72
C GLN A 43 -5.45 11.42 -10.45
N GLU A 44 -4.29 10.83 -10.71
CA GLU A 44 -3.17 11.57 -11.32
C GLU A 44 -3.32 11.70 -12.83
N ASP A 45 -3.01 12.89 -13.34
CA ASP A 45 -2.94 13.17 -14.77
C ASP A 45 -1.78 12.42 -15.43
N GLY A 46 -2.08 11.73 -16.54
CA GLY A 46 -1.09 10.88 -17.22
C GLY A 46 -0.86 9.52 -16.56
N CYS A 47 -1.78 9.06 -15.71
CA CYS A 47 -1.79 7.69 -15.21
C CYS A 47 -2.29 6.72 -16.30
N ALA A 48 -1.40 5.85 -16.78
CA ALA A 48 -1.73 4.84 -17.80
C ALA A 48 -2.74 3.79 -17.28
N VAL A 49 -2.77 3.52 -15.98
CA VAL A 49 -3.77 2.62 -15.37
C VAL A 49 -5.18 3.21 -15.45
N LEU A 50 -5.33 4.52 -15.17
CA LEU A 50 -6.61 5.21 -15.30
C LEU A 50 -7.03 5.36 -16.76
N ALA A 51 -6.07 5.55 -17.67
CA ALA A 51 -6.33 5.56 -19.10
C ALA A 51 -6.86 4.20 -19.58
N ALA A 52 -6.20 3.10 -19.19
CA ALA A 52 -6.64 1.74 -19.48
C ALA A 52 -8.01 1.40 -18.87
N LEU A 53 -8.34 1.96 -17.70
CA LEU A 53 -9.67 1.84 -17.11
C LEU A 53 -10.73 2.60 -17.93
N LYS A 54 -10.41 3.80 -18.42
CA LYS A 54 -11.31 4.59 -19.28
C LYS A 54 -11.52 3.94 -20.66
N ASP A 55 -10.47 3.32 -21.18
CA ASP A 55 -10.48 2.61 -22.47
C ASP A 55 -11.17 1.24 -22.38
N GLY A 56 -11.42 0.73 -21.16
CA GLY A 56 -12.01 -0.59 -20.93
C GLY A 56 -11.02 -1.75 -21.01
N THR A 57 -9.72 -1.46 -21.22
CA THR A 57 -8.63 -2.44 -21.13
C THR A 57 -8.57 -3.09 -19.73
N ILE A 58 -8.89 -2.34 -18.67
CA ILE A 58 -9.03 -2.87 -17.31
C ILE A 58 -10.48 -2.68 -16.85
N SER A 59 -11.11 -3.77 -16.40
CA SER A 59 -12.43 -3.71 -15.76
C SER A 59 -12.37 -2.93 -14.45
N GLN A 60 -13.41 -2.16 -14.16
CA GLN A 60 -13.48 -1.36 -12.94
C GLN A 60 -13.35 -2.21 -11.67
N GLU A 61 -13.88 -3.44 -11.66
CA GLU A 61 -13.72 -4.40 -10.57
C GLU A 61 -12.26 -4.80 -10.33
N ARG A 62 -11.50 -5.06 -11.40
CA ARG A 62 -10.06 -5.38 -11.37
C ARG A 62 -9.27 -4.26 -10.73
N TYR A 63 -9.52 -3.02 -11.16
CA TYR A 63 -8.88 -1.83 -10.60
C TYR A 63 -9.21 -1.63 -9.11
N GLN A 64 -10.48 -1.78 -8.71
CA GLN A 64 -10.88 -1.66 -7.31
C GLN A 64 -10.20 -2.69 -6.43
N ASN A 65 -10.12 -3.95 -6.88
CA ASN A 65 -9.42 -5.02 -6.18
C ASN A 65 -7.92 -4.72 -6.03
N TYR A 66 -7.27 -4.22 -7.08
CA TYR A 66 -5.88 -3.80 -7.03
C TYR A 66 -5.64 -2.69 -6.01
N ILE A 67 -6.44 -1.62 -6.03
CA ILE A 67 -6.31 -0.50 -5.07
C ILE A 67 -6.51 -1.00 -3.64
N LYS A 68 -7.48 -1.88 -3.42
CA LYS A 68 -7.73 -2.48 -2.10
C LYS A 68 -6.52 -3.28 -1.63
N MET A 69 -6.02 -4.21 -2.45
CA MET A 69 -4.85 -5.02 -2.11
C MET A 69 -3.58 -4.19 -1.91
N ASN A 70 -3.36 -3.15 -2.73
CA ASN A 70 -2.21 -2.26 -2.58
C ASN A 70 -2.26 -1.50 -1.24
N LYS A 71 -3.43 -0.99 -0.84
CA LYS A 71 -3.62 -0.37 0.48
C LYS A 71 -3.35 -1.33 1.62
N GLU A 72 -3.84 -2.56 1.53
CA GLU A 72 -3.59 -3.57 2.56
C GLU A 72 -2.11 -3.95 2.63
N SER A 73 -1.42 -4.06 1.48
CA SER A 73 0.02 -4.28 1.42
C SER A 73 0.79 -3.14 2.10
N ILE A 74 0.48 -1.88 1.81
CA ILE A 74 1.10 -0.71 2.45
C ILE A 74 0.87 -0.74 3.97
N TYR A 75 -0.34 -1.05 4.40
CA TYR A 75 -0.68 -1.14 5.82
C TYR A 75 0.08 -2.27 6.52
N ASN A 76 0.25 -3.41 5.84
CA ASN A 76 0.94 -4.58 6.35
C ASN A 76 2.48 -4.40 6.39
N LYS A 77 3.05 -3.67 5.42
CA LYS A 77 4.49 -3.35 5.35
C LYS A 77 4.99 -2.49 6.50
N MET A 78 4.10 -1.87 7.28
CA MET A 78 4.51 -1.08 8.42
C MET A 78 5.09 -1.97 9.52
N SER A 79 6.42 -2.14 9.49
CA SER A 79 7.18 -2.89 10.47
C SER A 79 6.83 -2.42 11.89
N TYR A 80 6.78 -3.35 12.84
CA TYR A 80 6.59 -3.03 14.27
C TYR A 80 7.55 -1.92 14.75
N LEU A 81 8.78 -1.90 14.21
CA LEU A 81 9.78 -0.88 14.50
C LEU A 81 9.35 0.52 14.01
N GLU A 82 8.71 0.63 12.84
CA GLU A 82 8.20 1.89 12.31
C GLU A 82 6.99 2.42 13.09
N LYS A 83 6.05 1.53 13.47
CA LYS A 83 4.93 1.89 14.37
C LYS A 83 5.45 2.48 15.69
N ARG A 84 6.47 1.85 16.28
CA ARG A 84 7.09 2.29 17.52
C ARG A 84 7.81 3.64 17.37
N ARG A 85 8.47 3.88 16.22
CA ARG A 85 9.12 5.15 15.89
C ARG A 85 8.11 6.29 15.76
N LYS A 86 7.01 6.09 15.00
CA LYS A 86 5.94 7.09 14.86
C LYS A 86 5.29 7.43 16.20
N ASN A 87 5.01 6.42 17.04
CA ASN A 87 4.47 6.66 18.39
C ASN A 87 5.40 7.48 19.27
N ARG A 88 6.72 7.20 19.25
CA ARG A 88 7.70 8.00 20.01
C ARG A 88 7.78 9.43 19.49
N GLN A 89 7.75 9.63 18.18
CA GLN A 89 7.83 10.94 17.55
C GLN A 89 6.57 11.77 17.85
N PHE A 90 5.40 11.16 17.79
CA PHE A 90 4.13 11.77 18.19
C PHE A 90 4.11 12.16 19.68
N GLY A 91 4.59 11.28 20.56
CA GLY A 91 4.73 11.59 21.99
C GLY A 91 5.68 12.77 22.28
N LYS A 92 6.76 12.91 21.50
CA LYS A 92 7.66 14.09 21.58
C LYS A 92 6.95 15.36 21.10
N PHE A 93 6.17 15.29 20.02
CA PHE A 93 5.39 16.41 19.50
C PHE A 93 4.40 16.94 20.55
N ILE A 94 3.59 16.07 21.16
CA ILE A 94 2.63 16.44 22.21
C ILE A 94 3.33 17.08 23.42
N LYS A 95 4.49 16.55 23.85
CA LYS A 95 5.28 17.13 24.95
C LYS A 95 5.80 18.53 24.59
N SER A 96 6.24 18.74 23.35
CA SER A 96 6.67 20.05 22.87
C SER A 96 5.53 21.07 22.89
N VAL A 97 4.36 20.70 22.35
CA VAL A 97 3.17 21.56 22.34
C VAL A 97 2.72 21.91 23.76
N LYS A 98 2.66 20.93 24.68
CA LYS A 98 2.35 21.19 26.11
C LYS A 98 3.35 22.14 26.78
N LYS A 99 4.63 22.10 26.41
CA LYS A 99 5.65 22.99 26.97
C LYS A 99 5.44 24.44 26.49
N HIS A 100 5.11 24.62 25.20
CA HIS A 100 4.81 25.94 24.65
C HIS A 100 3.51 26.55 25.20
N THR A 101 2.48 25.74 25.45
CA THR A 101 1.24 26.24 26.07
C THR A 101 1.40 26.56 27.55
N LYS A 102 2.28 25.85 28.27
CA LYS A 102 2.57 26.10 29.69
C LYS A 102 3.47 27.32 29.93
N SER A 103 4.25 27.75 28.92
CA SER A 103 5.14 28.91 29.00
C SER A 103 4.47 30.25 28.62
N LYS A 104 3.21 30.21 28.16
CA LYS A 104 2.43 31.39 27.72
C LYS A 104 1.35 31.81 28.71
N LYS A 105 1.38 31.25 29.92
CA LYS A 105 0.52 31.57 31.08
C LYS A 105 1.43 31.97 32.23
#